data_AF-A0A418YD69-F1
#
_entry.id   AF-A0A418YD69-F1
#
_cell.length_a   1.000
_cell.length_b   1.000
_cell.length_c   1.000
_cell.angle_alpha   90.00
_cell.angle_beta   90.00
_cell.angle_gamma   90.00
#
_symmetry.space_group_name_H-M   'P 1'
#
loop_
_entity.id
_entity.type
_entity.pdbx_description
1 polymer ?
#
loop_
_entity_poly.entity_id
_entity_poly.type
_entity_poly.pdbx_seq_one_letter_code
_entity_poly.pdbx_strand_id
1 'polypeptide(L)'
;MKKDIKEKIKILSHQIDKAMKFESEDEDEEYFANKSSKDCVLNFILEQHENFKKDRVSRIEFTELFDKCILMLINNTGCSEDFEILESILDKLYSEKLIDEETYSEIVNGSNLGRWLD
;
A
#
# COMPACT_ATOMS: atom_id res chain seq x y z
N MET A 1 -10.91 -5.27 -18.33
CA MET A 1 -9.71 -4.60 -17.79
C MET A 1 -10.03 -3.50 -16.77
N LYS A 2 -10.59 -2.33 -17.14
CA LYS A 2 -10.95 -1.28 -16.14
C LYS A 2 -11.92 -1.76 -15.05
N LYS A 3 -12.88 -2.61 -15.40
CA LYS A 3 -13.84 -3.19 -14.43
C LYS A 3 -13.13 -4.13 -13.45
N ASP A 4 -12.18 -4.93 -13.94
CA ASP A 4 -11.44 -5.91 -13.16
C ASP A 4 -10.47 -5.23 -12.17
N ILE A 5 -9.82 -4.13 -12.61
CA ILE A 5 -8.97 -3.29 -11.74
C ILE A 5 -9.78 -2.65 -10.62
N LYS A 6 -10.94 -2.04 -10.93
CA LYS A 6 -11.79 -1.42 -9.92
C LYS A 6 -12.30 -2.45 -8.90
N GLU A 7 -12.66 -3.64 -9.36
CA GLU A 7 -13.07 -4.71 -8.48
C GLU A 7 -11.91 -5.20 -7.60
N LYS A 8 -10.71 -5.33 -8.18
CA LYS A 8 -9.52 -5.71 -7.43
C LYS A 8 -9.17 -4.70 -6.34
N ILE A 9 -9.27 -3.40 -6.60
CA ILE A 9 -9.08 -2.34 -5.60
C ILE A 9 -10.09 -2.49 -4.45
N LYS A 10 -11.37 -2.78 -4.74
CA LYS A 10 -12.37 -3.00 -3.68
C LYS A 10 -12.04 -4.21 -2.82
N ILE A 11 -11.62 -5.31 -3.45
CA ILE A 11 -11.20 -6.53 -2.74
C ILE A 11 -10.02 -6.22 -1.83
N LEU A 12 -9.00 -5.52 -2.33
CA LEU A 12 -7.82 -5.14 -1.54
C LEU A 12 -8.20 -4.23 -0.36
N SER A 13 -9.05 -3.23 -0.59
CA SER A 13 -9.56 -2.35 0.49
C SER A 13 -10.24 -3.16 1.58
N HIS A 14 -11.11 -4.10 1.19
CA HIS A 14 -11.79 -4.95 2.16
C HIS A 14 -10.84 -5.88 2.92
N GLN A 15 -9.80 -6.39 2.27
CA GLN A 15 -8.79 -7.24 2.90
C GLN A 15 -7.98 -6.48 3.96
N ILE A 16 -7.52 -5.28 3.64
CA ILE A 16 -6.80 -4.42 4.60
C ILE A 16 -7.73 -4.02 5.75
N ASP A 17 -8.94 -3.54 5.48
CA ASP A 17 -9.88 -3.12 6.52
C ASP A 17 -10.24 -4.26 7.48
N LYS A 18 -10.25 -5.49 6.97
CA LYS A 18 -10.49 -6.69 7.77
C LYS A 18 -9.26 -7.04 8.61
N ALA A 19 -8.06 -6.95 8.06
CA ALA A 19 -6.82 -7.24 8.78
C ALA A 19 -6.58 -6.24 9.91
N MET A 20 -6.89 -4.95 9.71
CA MET A 20 -6.81 -3.92 10.74
C MET A 20 -7.79 -4.09 11.91
N LYS A 21 -8.80 -4.96 11.76
CA LYS A 21 -9.80 -5.27 12.79
C LYS A 21 -9.68 -6.71 13.28
N PHE A 22 -8.67 -7.42 12.82
CA PHE A 22 -8.42 -8.79 13.23
C PHE A 22 -7.76 -8.75 14.60
N GLU A 23 -8.44 -9.34 15.58
CA GLU A 23 -7.96 -9.49 16.94
C GLU A 23 -7.69 -11.00 17.15
N SER A 24 -6.49 -11.33 17.62
CA SER A 24 -6.06 -12.67 18.01
C SER A 24 -5.52 -12.65 19.44
N GLU A 25 -5.44 -13.82 20.07
CA GLU A 25 -4.69 -13.95 21.33
C GLU A 25 -3.17 -13.95 21.08
N ASP A 26 -2.76 -14.04 19.81
CA ASP A 26 -1.37 -14.03 19.36
C ASP A 26 -1.11 -12.75 18.53
N GLU A 27 -0.33 -11.83 19.11
CA GLU A 27 0.06 -10.56 18.48
C GLU A 27 0.84 -10.79 17.16
N ASP A 28 1.60 -11.90 17.05
CA ASP A 28 2.31 -12.22 15.80
C ASP A 28 1.32 -12.54 14.68
N GLU A 29 0.20 -13.22 14.99
CA GLU A 29 -0.84 -13.51 13.99
C GLU A 29 -1.51 -12.23 13.48
N GLU A 30 -1.76 -11.26 14.35
CA GLU A 30 -2.29 -9.95 13.98
C GLU A 30 -1.33 -9.22 13.05
N TYR A 31 -0.06 -9.14 13.44
CA TYR A 31 1.00 -8.53 12.65
C TYR A 31 1.13 -9.19 11.27
N PHE A 32 1.19 -10.52 11.19
CA PHE A 32 1.33 -11.24 9.93
C PHE A 32 0.11 -11.10 9.03
N ALA A 33 -1.10 -11.11 9.58
CA ALA A 33 -2.32 -10.88 8.82
C ALA A 33 -2.36 -9.48 8.21
N ASN A 34 -2.00 -8.48 9.01
CA ASN A 34 -1.90 -7.09 8.59
C ASN A 34 -0.84 -6.90 7.51
N LYS A 35 0.39 -7.34 7.77
CA LYS A 35 1.50 -7.31 6.80
C LYS A 35 1.13 -8.00 5.49
N SER A 36 0.55 -9.21 5.56
CA SER A 36 0.17 -9.96 4.36
C SER A 36 -0.90 -9.22 3.53
N SER A 37 -1.81 -8.49 4.17
CA SER A 37 -2.83 -7.71 3.47
C SER A 37 -2.24 -6.49 2.75
N LYS A 38 -1.28 -5.80 3.38
CA LYS A 38 -0.54 -4.67 2.80
C LYS A 38 0.42 -5.11 1.69
N ASP A 39 1.07 -6.27 1.85
CA ASP A 39 1.89 -6.89 0.81
C ASP A 39 1.06 -7.24 -0.44
N CYS A 40 -0.22 -7.61 -0.29
CA CYS A 40 -1.11 -7.81 -1.44
C CYS A 40 -1.31 -6.52 -2.25
N VAL A 41 -1.37 -5.36 -1.59
CA VAL A 41 -1.46 -4.06 -2.27
C VAL A 41 -0.17 -3.72 -3.00
N LEU A 42 0.99 -3.91 -2.36
CA LEU A 42 2.29 -3.73 -3.01
C LEU A 42 2.41 -4.62 -4.26
N ASN A 43 2.11 -5.90 -4.14
CA ASN A 43 2.18 -6.84 -5.27
C ASN A 43 1.26 -6.40 -6.42
N PHE A 44 0.08 -5.87 -6.10
CA PHE A 44 -0.81 -5.33 -7.11
C PHE A 44 -0.24 -4.09 -7.80
N ILE A 45 0.35 -3.14 -7.05
CA ILE A 45 1.04 -1.98 -7.63
C ILE A 45 2.13 -2.44 -8.62
N LEU A 46 2.98 -3.39 -8.20
CA LEU A 46 4.07 -3.90 -9.03
C LEU A 46 3.56 -4.61 -10.28
N GLU A 47 2.50 -5.40 -10.17
CA GLU A 47 1.85 -6.03 -11.33
C GLU A 47 1.34 -4.98 -12.34
N GLN A 48 0.70 -3.92 -11.85
CA GLN A 48 0.19 -2.86 -12.71
C GLN A 48 1.29 -2.00 -13.31
N HIS A 49 2.41 -1.83 -12.61
CA HIS A 49 3.61 -1.20 -13.16
C HIS A 49 4.18 -2.02 -14.32
N GLU A 50 4.26 -3.34 -14.18
CA GLU A 50 4.68 -4.23 -15.27
C GLU A 50 3.69 -4.21 -16.45
N ASN A 51 2.39 -4.07 -16.19
CA ASN A 51 1.39 -3.89 -17.25
C ASN A 51 1.54 -2.53 -17.94
N PHE A 52 1.86 -1.47 -17.20
CA PHE A 52 2.17 -0.15 -17.76
C PHE A 52 3.41 -0.20 -18.67
N LYS A 53 4.52 -0.83 -18.24
CA LYS A 53 5.72 -1.03 -19.06
C LYS A 53 5.45 -1.82 -20.36
N LYS A 54 4.40 -2.65 -20.38
CA LYS A 54 3.97 -3.46 -21.53
C LYS A 54 2.86 -2.78 -22.37
N ASP A 55 2.61 -1.49 -22.14
CA ASP A 55 1.56 -0.69 -22.79
C ASP A 55 0.14 -1.29 -22.65
N ARG A 56 -0.08 -2.11 -21.63
CA ARG A 56 -1.39 -2.73 -21.33
C ARG A 56 -2.28 -1.81 -20.48
N VAL A 57 -1.70 -0.84 -19.80
CA VAL A 57 -2.40 0.15 -18.98
C VAL A 57 -1.82 1.50 -19.32
N SER A 58 -2.65 2.53 -19.47
CA SER A 58 -2.17 3.89 -19.74
C SER A 58 -1.52 4.50 -18.50
N ARG A 59 -0.67 5.51 -18.70
CA ARG A 59 -0.07 6.28 -17.60
C ARG A 59 -1.11 6.82 -16.62
N ILE A 60 -2.21 7.39 -17.15
CA ILE A 60 -3.29 7.96 -16.33
C ILE A 60 -3.95 6.88 -15.47
N GLU A 61 -4.27 5.72 -16.05
CA GLU A 61 -4.87 4.60 -15.30
C GLU A 61 -3.93 4.07 -14.22
N PHE A 62 -2.64 3.97 -14.52
CA PHE A 62 -1.63 3.53 -13.54
C PHE A 62 -1.50 4.54 -12.40
N THR A 63 -1.40 5.84 -12.68
CA THR A 63 -1.32 6.89 -11.66
C THR A 63 -2.57 6.89 -10.77
N GLU A 64 -3.78 6.87 -11.34
CA GLU A 64 -5.01 6.83 -10.54
C GLU A 64 -5.12 5.58 -9.65
N LEU A 65 -4.53 4.46 -10.06
CA LEU A 65 -4.49 3.22 -9.28
C LEU A 65 -3.46 3.31 -8.18
N PHE A 66 -2.27 3.78 -8.53
CA PHE A 66 -1.16 3.98 -7.61
C PHE A 66 -1.60 4.88 -6.45
N ASP A 67 -2.19 6.04 -6.74
CA ASP A 67 -2.65 6.99 -5.73
C ASP A 67 -3.69 6.36 -4.78
N LYS A 68 -4.62 5.55 -5.30
CA LYS A 68 -5.62 4.84 -4.48
C LYS A 68 -4.99 3.80 -3.58
N CYS A 69 -4.00 3.06 -4.08
CA CYS A 69 -3.29 2.05 -3.30
C CYS A 69 -2.44 2.69 -2.21
N ILE A 70 -1.73 3.78 -2.51
CA ILE A 70 -0.97 4.55 -1.51
C ILE A 70 -1.89 5.11 -0.43
N LEU A 71 -3.00 5.75 -0.81
CA LEU A 71 -3.96 6.28 0.15
C LEU A 71 -4.55 5.17 1.05
N MET A 72 -4.78 3.97 0.50
CA MET A 72 -5.25 2.82 1.26
C MET A 72 -4.23 2.37 2.31
N LEU A 73 -2.94 2.33 1.96
CA LEU A 73 -1.85 1.99 2.89
C LEU A 73 -1.72 3.04 4.00
N ILE A 74 -1.74 4.33 3.64
CA ILE A 74 -1.66 5.46 4.59
C ILE A 74 -2.82 5.41 5.59
N ASN A 75 -4.05 5.26 5.10
CA ASN A 75 -5.24 5.26 5.95
C ASN A 75 -5.31 4.07 6.92
N ASN A 76 -4.57 3.01 6.62
CA ASN A 76 -4.48 1.81 7.45
C ASN A 76 -3.11 1.73 8.14
N THR A 77 -2.53 2.89 8.46
CA THR A 77 -1.32 3.02 9.27
C THR A 77 -1.65 3.78 10.54
N GLY A 78 -1.74 3.07 11.66
CA GLY A 78 -2.19 3.59 12.96
C GLY A 78 -1.26 3.33 14.14
N CYS A 79 -0.38 2.32 14.07
CA CYS A 79 0.59 1.99 15.13
C CYS A 79 2.03 1.85 14.61
N SER A 80 3.01 1.67 15.51
CA SER A 80 4.42 1.52 15.13
C SER A 80 4.65 0.37 14.15
N GLU A 81 4.03 -0.79 14.38
CA GLU A 81 4.15 -1.96 13.51
C GLU A 81 3.56 -1.71 12.12
N ASP A 82 2.43 -0.99 12.05
CA ASP A 82 1.87 -0.58 10.77
C ASP A 82 2.83 0.27 9.96
N PHE A 83 3.56 1.15 10.65
CA PHE A 83 4.51 2.07 10.04
C PHE A 83 5.73 1.32 9.54
N GLU A 84 6.26 0.37 10.30
CA GLU A 84 7.35 -0.52 9.85
C GLU A 84 6.96 -1.27 8.57
N ILE A 85 5.71 -1.76 8.48
CA ILE A 85 5.20 -2.39 7.26
C ILE A 85 5.11 -1.36 6.11
N LEU A 86 4.61 -0.15 6.39
CA LEU A 86 4.52 0.92 5.38
C LEU A 86 5.91 1.30 4.85
N GLU A 87 6.89 1.52 5.72
CA GLU A 87 8.27 1.84 5.34
C GLU A 87 8.86 0.73 4.47
N SER A 88 8.70 -0.55 4.86
CA SER A 88 9.17 -1.66 4.04
C SER A 88 8.56 -1.67 2.64
N ILE A 89 7.31 -1.24 2.49
CA ILE A 89 6.64 -1.09 1.20
C ILE A 89 7.22 0.09 0.41
N LEU A 90 7.40 1.24 1.06
CA LEU A 90 7.96 2.43 0.43
C LEU A 90 9.39 2.19 -0.05
N ASP A 91 10.22 1.52 0.76
CA ASP A 91 11.57 1.08 0.37
C ASP A 91 11.55 0.26 -0.90
N LYS A 92 10.59 -0.68 -1.00
CA LYS A 92 10.43 -1.48 -2.21
C LYS A 92 10.02 -0.62 -3.40
N LEU A 93 9.05 0.28 -3.24
CA LEU A 93 8.62 1.19 -4.31
C LEU A 93 9.73 2.13 -4.79
N TYR A 94 10.56 2.63 -3.86
CA TYR A 94 11.73 3.45 -4.15
C TYR A 94 12.80 2.66 -4.91
N SER A 95 13.10 1.43 -4.46
CA SER A 95 14.07 0.56 -5.15
C SER A 95 13.66 0.23 -6.59
N GLU A 96 12.36 0.10 -6.83
CA GLU A 96 11.77 -0.15 -8.16
C GLU A 96 11.58 1.16 -8.97
N LYS A 97 11.97 2.31 -8.40
CA LYS A 97 11.87 3.65 -8.98
C LYS A 97 10.45 4.05 -9.36
N LEU A 98 9.46 3.59 -8.59
CA LEU A 98 8.07 4.05 -8.71
C LEU A 98 7.84 5.38 -7.99
N ILE A 99 8.61 5.63 -6.94
CA ILE A 99 8.60 6.87 -6.16
C ILE A 99 10.03 7.42 -6.05
N ASP A 100 10.13 8.71 -5.84
CA ASP A 100 11.37 9.40 -5.50
C ASP A 100 11.42 9.73 -4.00
N GLU A 101 12.51 10.38 -3.59
CA GLU A 101 12.75 10.75 -2.19
C GLU A 101 11.74 11.77 -1.67
N GLU A 102 11.28 12.68 -2.54
CA GLU A 102 10.24 13.67 -2.21
C GLU A 102 8.91 12.96 -1.91
N THR A 103 8.45 12.10 -2.82
CA THR A 103 7.23 11.31 -2.66
C THR A 103 7.30 10.39 -1.44
N TYR A 104 8.46 9.75 -1.20
CA TYR A 104 8.68 8.92 -0.01
C TYR A 104 8.43 9.74 1.26
N SER A 105 9.08 10.91 1.35
CA SER A 105 8.98 11.81 2.50
C SER A 105 7.56 12.34 2.69
N GLU A 106 6.87 12.69 1.60
CA GLU A 106 5.47 13.13 1.65
C GLU A 106 4.54 12.05 2.22
N ILE A 107 4.72 10.79 1.82
CA ILE A 107 3.90 9.68 2.32
C ILE A 107 4.16 9.44 3.82
N VAL A 108 5.43 9.42 4.23
CA VAL A 108 5.80 9.24 5.65
C VAL A 108 5.22 10.37 6.51
N ASN A 109 5.41 11.63 6.10
CA ASN A 109 4.91 12.81 6.83
C ASN A 109 3.38 12.92 6.81
N GLY A 110 2.74 12.41 5.75
CA GLY A 110 1.29 12.36 5.61
C GLY A 110 0.62 11.22 6.41
N SER A 111 1.39 10.23 6.86
CA SER A 111 0.88 9.17 7.74
C SER A 111 0.55 9.71 9.13
N ASN A 112 -0.42 9.10 9.83
CA ASN A 112 -0.79 9.50 11.19
C ASN A 112 0.38 9.43 12.20
N LEU A 113 1.48 8.77 11.83
CA LEU A 113 2.69 8.63 12.63
C LEU A 113 3.80 9.62 12.29
N GLY A 114 3.72 10.35 11.17
CA GLY A 114 4.61 11.48 10.89
C GLY A 114 4.58 12.56 11.99
N ARG A 115 3.50 12.60 12.78
CA ARG A 115 3.36 13.47 13.98
C ARG A 115 4.18 13.05 15.19
N TRP A 116 4.79 11.85 15.20
CA TRP A 116 5.59 11.32 16.30
C TRP A 116 7.10 11.30 16.00
N LEU A 117 7.50 11.73 14.79
CA LEU A 117 8.90 11.85 14.37
C LEU A 117 9.50 13.25 14.68
N ASP A 118 8.73 14.13 15.33
CA ASP A 118 9.19 15.43 15.88
C ASP A 118 9.65 15.31 17.35
#